data_AF-A0A915Z5Y3-F1
#
_entry.id   AF-A0A915Z5Y3-F1
#
_cell.length_a   1.000
_cell.length_b   1.000
_cell.length_c   1.000
_cell.angle_alpha   90.00
_cell.angle_beta   90.00
_cell.angle_gamma   90.00
#
_symmetry.space_group_name_H-M   'P 1'
#
loop_
_entity.id
_entity.type
_entity.pdbx_description
1 polymer ?
#
loop_
_entity_poly.entity_id
_entity_poly.type
_entity_poly.pdbx_seq_one_letter_code
_entity_poly.pdbx_strand_id
1 'polypeptide(L)'
;MPAIPQWTDTLLSSNTNYQLYSRANRSCLIMDTTPALQVLDKHSQFQDIQQDSKAGYYYIKVNKEKTWVPILPGYTIFTKIKNSIFQLSINVSDEQKILFSWIEFDENDTSKTIAFDSQSDRFKSLITHIDPDGRISIPHLLGFSISGIVQVLISTVYQKYPQLYPEFQPTFKARQVTEKTIGVVQRKGKRLRREIENTLPETFTREGLVITAEEPKYVNYDDFMALLIEYKQIKQSLYNSNRQIKHLKQKIDAFKYEQNNIENKDEENEDQDEFLITRVNKIIEESKIGSTILVTLRDI
;
A
#
# COMPACT_ATOMS: atom_id res chain seq x y z
N MET A 1 13.18 16.48 -17.75
CA MET A 1 12.76 15.07 -17.64
C MET A 1 13.38 14.31 -18.79
N PRO A 2 13.98 13.12 -18.59
CA PRO A 2 14.47 12.32 -19.71
C PRO A 2 13.28 11.86 -20.57
N ALA A 3 13.46 11.84 -21.89
CA ALA A 3 12.44 11.38 -22.83
C ALA A 3 12.06 9.93 -22.53
N ILE A 4 10.77 9.67 -22.37
CA ILE A 4 10.22 8.32 -22.19
C ILE A 4 10.36 7.59 -23.54
N PRO A 5 10.89 6.36 -23.59
CA PRO A 5 11.00 5.61 -24.84
C PRO A 5 9.63 5.38 -25.49
N GLN A 6 9.52 5.57 -26.80
CA GLN A 6 8.25 5.47 -27.55
C GLN A 6 7.49 4.15 -27.29
N TRP A 7 8.21 3.02 -27.17
CA TRP A 7 7.59 1.71 -26.89
C TRP A 7 6.91 1.64 -25.53
N THR A 8 7.41 2.36 -24.52
CA THR A 8 6.80 2.36 -23.18
C THR A 8 5.46 3.09 -23.20
N ASP A 9 5.33 4.20 -23.93
CA ASP A 9 4.07 4.94 -24.04
C ASP A 9 3.00 4.13 -24.77
N THR A 10 3.40 3.42 -25.84
CA THR A 10 2.51 2.51 -26.58
C THR A 10 1.95 1.41 -25.67
N LEU A 11 2.82 0.73 -24.91
CA LEU A 11 2.36 -0.32 -24.00
C LEU A 11 1.51 0.23 -22.85
N LEU A 12 1.93 1.32 -22.21
CA LEU A 12 1.18 1.91 -21.08
C LEU A 12 -0.22 2.39 -21.49
N SER A 13 -0.38 2.84 -22.74
CA SER A 13 -1.66 3.26 -23.29
C SER A 13 -2.58 2.06 -23.64
N SER A 14 -2.00 0.87 -23.85
CA SER A 14 -2.75 -0.35 -24.21
C SER A 14 -3.41 -1.04 -23.01
N ASN A 15 -2.85 -0.92 -21.80
CA ASN A 15 -3.37 -1.59 -20.61
C ASN A 15 -3.11 -0.76 -19.35
N THR A 16 -4.18 -0.42 -18.64
CA THR A 16 -4.13 0.39 -17.40
C THR A 16 -3.52 -0.36 -16.21
N ASN A 17 -3.34 -1.68 -16.31
CA ASN A 17 -2.66 -2.51 -15.31
C ASN A 17 -1.14 -2.57 -15.53
N TYR A 18 -0.59 -1.81 -16.49
CA TYR A 18 0.84 -1.73 -16.70
C TYR A 18 1.47 -0.65 -15.84
N GLN A 19 2.57 -0.98 -15.16
CA GLN A 19 3.29 -0.07 -14.27
C GLN A 19 4.73 0.12 -14.74
N LEU A 20 5.11 1.37 -15.01
CA LEU A 20 6.45 1.74 -15.42
C LEU A 20 7.41 1.79 -14.22
N TYR A 21 8.58 1.16 -14.37
CA TYR A 21 9.67 1.22 -13.41
C TYR A 21 10.99 1.60 -14.09
N SER A 22 11.76 2.46 -13.44
CA SER A 22 13.09 2.88 -13.91
C SER A 22 14.20 2.11 -13.21
N ARG A 23 15.20 1.68 -13.97
CA ARG A 23 16.44 1.08 -13.47
C ARG A 23 17.48 2.15 -13.15
N ALA A 24 18.50 1.78 -12.37
CA ALA A 24 19.61 2.67 -12.04
C ALA A 24 20.38 3.19 -13.27
N ASN A 25 20.45 2.40 -14.35
CA ASN A 25 21.07 2.78 -15.62
C ASN A 25 20.15 3.61 -16.53
N ARG A 26 19.02 4.14 -16.01
CA ARG A 26 17.99 4.91 -16.73
C ARG A 26 17.19 4.15 -17.79
N SER A 27 17.48 2.86 -18.02
CA SER A 27 16.56 2.02 -18.79
C SER A 27 15.28 1.76 -18.01
N CYS A 28 14.20 1.47 -18.72
CA CYS A 28 12.89 1.23 -18.12
C CYS A 28 12.46 -0.23 -18.31
N LEU A 29 11.55 -0.66 -17.46
CA LEU A 29 10.77 -1.87 -17.65
C LEU A 29 9.31 -1.57 -17.29
N ILE A 30 8.39 -2.33 -17.84
CA ILE A 30 6.97 -2.25 -17.50
C ILE A 30 6.59 -3.56 -16.81
N MET A 31 5.97 -3.49 -15.64
CA MET A 31 5.39 -4.64 -14.98
C MET A 31 3.92 -4.77 -15.35
N ASP A 32 3.49 -5.96 -15.75
CA ASP A 32 2.08 -6.28 -15.94
C ASP A 32 1.49 -6.75 -14.60
N THR A 33 0.54 -5.98 -14.06
CA THR A 33 -0.15 -6.33 -12.81
C THR A 33 -1.51 -6.97 -13.05
N THR A 34 -1.83 -7.37 -14.28
CA THR A 34 -3.08 -8.08 -14.62
C THR A 34 -3.11 -9.47 -13.97
N PRO A 35 -2.04 -10.30 -14.06
CA PRO A 35 -2.03 -11.61 -13.41
C PRO A 35 -1.82 -11.45 -11.89
N ALA A 36 -2.57 -12.23 -11.11
CA ALA A 36 -2.33 -12.30 -9.67
C ALA A 36 -1.03 -13.07 -9.39
N LEU A 37 -0.16 -12.51 -8.54
CA LEU A 37 1.03 -13.18 -8.06
C LEU A 37 0.65 -14.36 -7.16
N GLN A 38 1.22 -15.54 -7.44
CA GLN A 38 0.89 -16.78 -6.74
C GLN A 38 1.98 -17.17 -5.75
N VAL A 39 1.59 -17.41 -4.49
CA VAL A 39 2.50 -17.87 -3.43
C VAL A 39 2.39 -19.38 -3.24
N LEU A 40 3.32 -20.11 -3.85
CA LEU A 40 3.52 -21.56 -3.70
C LEU A 40 4.05 -21.95 -2.30
N ASP A 41 3.97 -23.23 -1.95
CA ASP A 41 4.40 -23.75 -0.65
C ASP A 41 5.92 -23.70 -0.45
N LYS A 42 6.70 -23.76 -1.53
CA LYS A 42 8.15 -23.52 -1.48
C LYS A 42 8.54 -22.11 -0.98
N HIS A 43 7.59 -21.17 -0.93
CA HIS A 43 7.79 -19.85 -0.36
C HIS A 43 7.54 -19.81 1.16
N SER A 44 7.35 -20.95 1.83
CA SER A 44 7.21 -21.00 3.29
C SER A 44 8.53 -20.84 4.05
N GLN A 45 9.66 -20.93 3.34
CA GLN A 45 11.00 -20.88 3.90
C GLN A 45 11.99 -20.27 2.89
N PHE A 46 13.01 -19.57 3.40
CA PHE A 46 14.06 -19.01 2.55
C PHE A 46 15.01 -20.09 2.05
N GLN A 47 14.98 -20.32 0.75
CA GLN A 47 15.91 -21.18 0.03
C GLN A 47 16.36 -20.44 -1.22
N ASP A 48 17.67 -20.37 -1.44
CA ASP A 48 18.23 -19.66 -2.59
C ASP A 48 18.22 -20.55 -3.82
N ILE A 49 17.62 -20.05 -4.90
CA ILE A 49 17.55 -20.73 -6.19
C ILE A 49 18.93 -20.93 -6.81
N GLN A 50 19.92 -20.11 -6.44
CA GLN A 50 21.29 -20.32 -6.88
C GLN A 50 21.90 -21.60 -6.30
N GLN A 51 21.44 -22.02 -5.12
CA GLN A 51 21.93 -23.22 -4.43
C GLN A 51 21.05 -24.44 -4.69
N ASP A 52 19.73 -24.26 -4.78
CA ASP A 52 18.77 -25.34 -5.04
C ASP A 52 17.82 -24.96 -6.19
N SER A 53 17.80 -25.77 -7.24
CA SER A 53 16.95 -25.55 -8.41
C SER A 53 15.44 -25.59 -8.11
N LYS A 54 15.04 -26.19 -6.97
CA LYS A 54 13.64 -26.26 -6.53
C LYS A 54 13.19 -25.05 -5.73
N ALA A 55 14.13 -24.20 -5.30
CA ALA A 55 13.84 -23.10 -4.39
C ALA A 55 13.03 -21.95 -5.03
N GLY A 56 12.51 -21.08 -4.18
CA GLY A 56 11.58 -20.00 -4.54
C GLY A 56 12.14 -18.58 -4.43
N TYR A 57 13.44 -18.39 -4.16
CA TYR A 57 14.00 -17.06 -3.89
C TYR A 57 15.33 -16.82 -4.58
N TYR A 58 15.64 -15.55 -4.81
CA TYR A 58 16.99 -15.06 -5.00
C TYR A 58 17.48 -14.38 -3.72
N TYR A 59 18.72 -14.63 -3.30
CA TYR A 59 19.37 -13.86 -2.25
C TYR A 59 20.35 -12.83 -2.83
N ILE A 60 19.87 -11.60 -3.02
CA ILE A 60 20.57 -10.57 -3.81
C ILE A 60 20.61 -9.22 -3.08
N LYS A 61 21.49 -8.33 -3.54
CA LYS A 61 21.63 -6.98 -2.99
C LYS A 61 20.59 -6.03 -3.60
N VAL A 62 19.72 -5.47 -2.77
CA VAL A 62 18.70 -4.46 -3.13
C VAL A 62 18.95 -3.23 -2.23
N ASN A 63 19.08 -2.03 -2.80
CA ASN A 63 19.34 -0.79 -2.04
C ASN A 63 20.47 -0.86 -0.99
N LYS A 64 21.53 -1.61 -1.31
CA LYS A 64 22.70 -1.88 -0.46
C LYS A 64 22.56 -2.99 0.58
N GLU A 65 21.37 -3.55 0.79
CA GLU A 65 21.11 -4.64 1.73
C GLU A 65 20.91 -5.97 0.98
N LYS A 66 21.31 -7.09 1.58
CA LYS A 66 20.98 -8.41 1.02
C LYS A 66 19.55 -8.77 1.41
N THR A 67 18.75 -9.12 0.42
CA THR A 67 17.31 -9.36 0.58
C THR A 67 16.92 -10.64 -0.13
N TRP A 68 16.04 -11.42 0.51
CA TRP A 68 15.37 -12.57 -0.09
C TRP A 68 14.23 -12.09 -0.98
N VAL A 69 14.43 -12.16 -2.30
CA VAL A 69 13.43 -11.75 -3.30
C VAL A 69 12.71 -12.99 -3.83
N PRO A 70 11.39 -13.13 -3.61
CA PRO A 70 10.65 -14.31 -4.05
C PRO A 70 10.42 -14.33 -5.55
N ILE A 71 10.38 -15.54 -6.10
CA ILE A 71 10.17 -15.85 -7.51
C ILE A 71 8.72 -16.33 -7.67
N LEU A 72 7.82 -15.39 -7.93
CA LEU A 72 6.39 -15.65 -7.89
C LEU A 72 5.82 -15.92 -9.29
N PRO A 73 5.12 -17.05 -9.52
CA PRO A 73 4.29 -17.22 -10.69
C PRO A 73 3.25 -16.11 -10.82
N GLY A 74 2.91 -15.73 -12.04
CA GLY A 74 2.12 -14.54 -12.36
C GLY A 74 2.96 -13.26 -12.49
N TYR A 75 4.27 -13.30 -12.19
CA TYR A 75 5.14 -12.16 -12.41
C TYR A 75 5.47 -12.01 -13.88
N THR A 76 5.02 -10.91 -14.48
CA THR A 76 5.25 -10.60 -15.90
C THR A 76 5.80 -9.19 -16.06
N ILE A 77 6.83 -9.04 -16.88
CA ILE A 77 7.40 -7.73 -17.24
C ILE A 77 7.66 -7.63 -18.75
N PHE A 78 7.68 -6.41 -19.25
CA PHE A 78 8.22 -6.03 -20.55
C PHE A 78 9.51 -5.25 -20.37
N THR A 79 10.54 -5.60 -21.13
CA THR A 79 11.82 -4.89 -21.12
C THR A 79 12.46 -4.90 -22.49
N LYS A 80 13.20 -3.85 -22.82
CA LYS A 80 13.93 -3.75 -24.08
C LYS A 80 15.32 -4.35 -23.93
N ILE A 81 15.70 -5.24 -24.85
CA ILE A 81 17.06 -5.78 -24.97
C ILE A 81 17.48 -5.59 -26.43
N LYS A 82 18.60 -4.90 -26.66
CA LYS A 82 19.04 -4.50 -28.01
C LYS A 82 17.89 -3.77 -28.74
N ASN A 83 17.43 -4.30 -29.88
CA ASN A 83 16.40 -3.69 -30.73
C ASN A 83 15.05 -4.42 -30.65
N SER A 84 14.84 -5.24 -29.63
CA SER A 84 13.61 -6.01 -29.46
C SER A 84 13.00 -5.77 -28.08
N ILE A 85 11.68 -5.91 -28.01
CA ILE A 85 10.93 -5.86 -26.76
C ILE A 85 10.70 -7.31 -26.31
N PHE A 86 11.02 -7.60 -25.06
CA PHE A 86 10.83 -8.91 -24.48
C PHE A 86 9.78 -8.86 -23.40
N GLN A 87 8.79 -9.73 -23.48
CA GLN A 87 7.93 -10.08 -22.34
C GLN A 87 8.52 -11.27 -21.61
N LEU A 88 8.82 -11.10 -20.33
CA LEU A 88 9.36 -12.14 -19.46
C LEU A 88 8.30 -12.48 -18.43
N SER A 89 7.91 -13.75 -18.35
CA SER A 89 6.88 -14.22 -17.42
C SER A 89 7.40 -15.39 -16.59
N ILE A 90 7.00 -15.41 -15.33
CA ILE A 90 7.19 -16.52 -14.41
C ILE A 90 5.84 -17.20 -14.26
N ASN A 91 5.77 -18.48 -14.59
CA ASN A 91 4.56 -19.28 -14.59
C ASN A 91 4.71 -20.49 -13.68
N VAL A 92 3.62 -21.21 -13.51
CA VAL A 92 3.59 -22.48 -12.79
C VAL A 92 3.07 -23.56 -13.75
N SER A 93 3.73 -24.71 -13.79
CA SER A 93 3.22 -25.88 -14.51
C SER A 93 2.12 -26.59 -13.72
N ASP A 94 1.42 -27.52 -14.37
CA ASP A 94 0.43 -28.39 -13.71
C ASP A 94 1.03 -29.19 -12.54
N GLU A 95 2.34 -29.48 -12.61
CA GLU A 95 3.11 -30.16 -11.56
C GLU A 95 3.66 -29.20 -10.47
N GLN A 96 3.14 -27.97 -10.39
CA GLN A 96 3.62 -26.93 -9.47
C GLN A 96 5.10 -26.55 -9.61
N LYS A 97 5.71 -26.76 -10.78
CA LYS A 97 7.08 -26.33 -11.08
C LYS A 97 7.07 -24.91 -11.62
N ILE A 98 8.06 -24.12 -11.23
CA ILE A 98 8.22 -22.77 -11.78
C ILE A 98 8.73 -22.89 -13.21
N LEU A 99 8.03 -22.23 -14.13
CA LEU A 99 8.41 -22.09 -15.53
C LEU A 99 8.79 -20.65 -15.81
N PHE A 100 9.79 -20.46 -16.66
CA PHE A 100 10.25 -19.16 -17.12
C PHE A 100 9.98 -19.09 -18.62
N SER A 101 9.15 -18.15 -19.03
CA SER A 101 8.78 -17.99 -20.43
C SER A 101 9.13 -16.59 -20.92
N TRP A 102 9.63 -16.51 -22.14
CA TRP A 102 9.92 -15.25 -22.79
C TRP A 102 9.29 -15.20 -24.18
N ILE A 103 8.86 -14.02 -24.57
CA ILE A 103 8.35 -13.72 -25.91
C ILE A 103 9.10 -12.49 -26.41
N GLU A 104 9.66 -12.58 -27.61
CA GLU A 104 10.29 -11.48 -28.33
C GLU A 104 9.31 -10.85 -29.32
N PHE A 105 9.23 -9.53 -29.30
CA PHE A 105 8.44 -8.72 -30.22
C PHE A 105 9.32 -7.75 -31.00
N ASP A 106 8.87 -7.38 -32.20
CA ASP A 106 9.46 -6.28 -32.96
C ASP A 106 9.25 -4.96 -32.20
N GLU A 107 10.26 -4.08 -32.21
CA GLU A 107 10.16 -2.77 -31.56
C GLU A 107 9.05 -1.89 -32.16
N ASN A 108 8.76 -2.04 -33.45
CA ASN A 108 7.78 -1.22 -34.16
C ASN A 108 6.37 -1.84 -34.17
N ASP A 109 6.27 -3.14 -33.87
CA ASP A 109 5.01 -3.89 -33.89
C ASP A 109 4.98 -4.96 -32.80
N THR A 110 4.42 -4.60 -31.64
CA THR A 110 4.23 -5.49 -30.50
C THR A 110 3.17 -6.57 -30.74
N SER A 111 2.44 -6.55 -31.86
CA SER A 111 1.52 -7.63 -32.25
C SER A 111 2.24 -8.81 -32.92
N LYS A 112 3.46 -8.58 -33.43
CA LYS A 112 4.24 -9.58 -34.13
C LYS A 112 5.23 -10.28 -33.19
N THR A 113 4.94 -11.54 -32.88
CA THR A 113 5.88 -12.41 -32.16
C THR A 113 7.01 -12.86 -33.09
N ILE A 114 8.26 -12.64 -32.68
CA ILE A 114 9.47 -13.05 -33.40
C ILE A 114 9.90 -14.44 -32.95
N ALA A 115 10.01 -14.63 -31.64
CA ALA A 115 10.44 -15.87 -31.02
C ALA A 115 9.82 -16.01 -29.63
N PHE A 116 9.71 -17.23 -29.13
CA PHE A 116 9.27 -17.50 -27.78
C PHE A 116 9.84 -18.83 -27.28
N ASP A 117 9.96 -18.98 -25.97
CA ASP A 117 10.22 -20.26 -25.31
C ASP A 117 9.64 -20.24 -23.89
N SER A 118 9.44 -21.43 -23.32
CA SER A 118 8.91 -21.64 -21.97
C SER A 118 9.53 -22.89 -21.35
N GLN A 119 10.45 -22.71 -20.40
CA GLN A 119 11.23 -23.80 -19.81
C GLN A 119 11.45 -23.58 -18.31
N SER A 120 11.75 -24.65 -17.57
CA SER A 120 12.18 -24.57 -16.16
C SER A 120 13.68 -24.26 -16.03
N ASP A 121 14.23 -23.43 -16.90
CA ASP A 121 15.68 -23.25 -17.07
C ASP A 121 16.22 -21.93 -16.48
N ARG A 122 15.34 -21.11 -15.90
CA ARG A 122 15.65 -19.77 -15.35
C ARG A 122 16.15 -18.79 -16.42
N PHE A 123 15.48 -18.77 -17.57
CA PHE A 123 15.82 -17.91 -18.72
C PHE A 123 17.19 -18.22 -19.34
N LYS A 124 17.72 -19.43 -19.17
CA LYS A 124 18.96 -19.83 -19.87
C LYS A 124 18.76 -19.83 -21.39
N SER A 125 17.64 -20.35 -21.86
CA SER A 125 17.16 -20.28 -23.25
C SER A 125 17.18 -18.85 -23.79
N LEU A 126 16.66 -17.89 -23.03
CA LEU A 126 16.70 -16.48 -23.40
C LEU A 126 18.13 -15.96 -23.52
N ILE A 127 19.00 -16.27 -22.55
CA ILE A 127 20.40 -15.83 -22.60
C ILE A 127 21.12 -16.41 -23.83
N THR A 128 20.86 -17.66 -24.17
CA THR A 128 21.38 -18.29 -25.39
C THR A 128 20.83 -17.63 -26.65
N HIS A 129 19.54 -17.27 -26.67
CA HIS A 129 18.89 -16.64 -27.81
C HIS A 129 19.40 -15.21 -28.08
N ILE A 130 19.51 -14.38 -27.03
CA ILE A 130 19.92 -12.97 -27.19
C ILE A 130 21.43 -12.81 -27.43
N ASP A 131 22.22 -13.83 -27.09
CA ASP A 131 23.69 -13.88 -27.16
C ASP A 131 24.35 -12.54 -26.78
N PRO A 132 24.40 -12.20 -25.47
CA PRO A 132 24.86 -10.90 -25.05
C PRO A 132 26.39 -10.82 -25.01
N ASP A 133 26.97 -9.69 -25.39
CA ASP A 133 28.42 -9.41 -25.36
C ASP A 133 29.02 -9.33 -23.93
N GLY A 134 28.34 -9.89 -22.93
CA GLY A 134 28.72 -9.86 -21.53
C GLY A 134 27.78 -10.66 -20.62
N ARG A 135 28.00 -10.60 -19.31
CA ARG A 135 27.16 -11.32 -18.34
C ARG A 135 25.90 -10.54 -18.03
N ILE A 136 24.75 -11.12 -18.36
CA ILE A 136 23.44 -10.62 -17.92
C ILE A 136 23.00 -11.37 -16.66
N SER A 137 22.73 -10.62 -15.60
CA SER A 137 22.14 -11.16 -14.37
C SER A 137 20.63 -11.31 -14.55
N ILE A 138 20.09 -12.52 -14.41
CA ILE A 138 18.64 -12.78 -14.50
C ILE A 138 17.84 -11.95 -13.49
N PRO A 139 18.22 -11.87 -12.20
CA PRO A 139 17.56 -10.96 -11.27
C PRO A 139 17.58 -9.50 -11.72
N HIS A 140 18.69 -9.05 -12.32
CA HIS A 140 18.75 -7.71 -12.88
C HIS A 140 17.77 -7.58 -14.06
N LEU A 141 17.75 -8.54 -14.98
CA LEU A 141 16.84 -8.57 -16.13
C LEU A 141 15.37 -8.52 -15.69
N LEU A 142 15.03 -9.25 -14.64
CA LEU A 142 13.69 -9.25 -14.02
C LEU A 142 13.38 -8.01 -13.17
N GLY A 143 14.30 -7.04 -13.06
CA GLY A 143 14.05 -5.84 -12.26
C GLY A 143 14.06 -6.08 -10.75
N PHE A 144 14.60 -7.20 -10.27
CA PHE A 144 14.69 -7.53 -8.83
C PHE A 144 15.72 -6.67 -8.07
N SER A 145 16.37 -5.71 -8.75
CA SER A 145 17.13 -4.64 -8.11
C SER A 145 16.28 -3.39 -7.82
N ILE A 146 15.04 -3.32 -8.31
CA ILE A 146 14.16 -2.16 -8.15
C ILE A 146 13.34 -2.32 -6.87
N SER A 147 13.52 -1.39 -5.93
CA SER A 147 12.87 -1.43 -4.62
C SER A 147 11.34 -1.58 -4.68
N GLY A 148 10.68 -0.88 -5.61
CA GLY A 148 9.23 -0.93 -5.75
C GLY A 148 8.72 -2.33 -6.12
N ILE A 149 9.40 -3.00 -7.05
CA ILE A 149 9.10 -4.37 -7.48
C ILE A 149 9.34 -5.35 -6.34
N VAL A 150 10.52 -5.27 -5.71
CA VAL A 150 10.88 -6.14 -4.58
C VAL A 150 9.87 -6.01 -3.45
N GLN A 151 9.41 -4.79 -3.16
CA GLN A 151 8.36 -4.57 -2.16
C GLN A 151 7.04 -5.23 -2.54
N VAL A 152 6.62 -5.19 -3.81
CA VAL A 152 5.39 -5.88 -4.26
C VAL A 152 5.52 -7.40 -4.07
N LEU A 153 6.65 -7.97 -4.46
CA LEU A 153 6.92 -9.41 -4.35
C LEU A 153 6.96 -9.87 -2.89
N ILE A 154 7.72 -9.17 -2.04
CA ILE A 154 7.81 -9.46 -0.59
C ILE A 154 6.44 -9.28 0.08
N SER A 155 5.71 -8.20 -0.23
CA SER A 155 4.38 -7.97 0.34
C SER A 155 3.42 -9.13 0.06
N THR A 156 3.53 -9.73 -1.14
CA THR A 156 2.68 -10.85 -1.55
C THR A 156 3.00 -12.10 -0.73
N VAL A 157 4.28 -12.44 -0.53
CA VAL A 157 4.67 -13.57 0.32
C VAL A 157 4.31 -13.30 1.78
N TYR A 158 4.58 -12.09 2.28
CA TYR A 158 4.28 -11.69 3.66
C TYR A 158 2.80 -11.87 4.01
N GLN A 159 1.87 -11.64 3.06
CA GLN A 159 0.44 -11.87 3.28
C GLN A 159 0.11 -13.33 3.64
N LYS A 160 0.84 -14.30 3.07
CA LYS A 160 0.65 -15.73 3.35
C LYS A 160 1.53 -16.22 4.50
N TYR A 161 2.76 -15.71 4.59
CA TYR A 161 3.79 -16.13 5.55
C TYR A 161 4.43 -14.91 6.27
N PRO A 162 3.72 -14.25 7.20
CA PRO A 162 4.22 -13.06 7.89
C PRO A 162 5.52 -13.29 8.67
N GLN A 163 5.73 -14.52 9.15
CA GLN A 163 6.89 -14.92 9.95
C GLN A 163 8.22 -14.84 9.20
N LEU A 164 8.19 -14.82 7.86
CA LEU A 164 9.41 -14.71 7.05
C LEU A 164 9.96 -13.29 6.98
N TYR A 165 9.12 -12.27 7.16
CA TYR A 165 9.52 -10.86 7.10
C TYR A 165 8.92 -10.06 8.27
N PRO A 166 9.29 -10.38 9.52
CA PRO A 166 8.73 -9.72 10.71
C PRO A 166 8.95 -8.20 10.69
N GLU A 167 10.11 -7.75 10.20
CA GLU A 167 10.46 -6.33 10.03
C GLU A 167 9.57 -5.59 9.04
N PHE A 168 8.88 -6.32 8.15
CA PHE A 168 8.01 -5.72 7.14
C PHE A 168 6.62 -5.36 7.68
N GLN A 169 6.26 -5.85 8.88
CA GLN A 169 4.93 -5.66 9.46
C GLN A 169 4.52 -4.18 9.59
N PRO A 170 5.34 -3.25 10.12
CA PRO A 170 4.95 -1.85 10.27
C PRO A 170 4.72 -1.19 8.90
N THR A 171 5.65 -1.39 7.97
CA THR A 171 5.59 -0.84 6.61
C THR A 171 4.40 -1.38 5.84
N PHE A 172 4.13 -2.68 5.94
CA PHE A 172 2.97 -3.31 5.32
C PHE A 172 1.64 -2.77 5.85
N LYS A 173 1.51 -2.64 7.19
CA LYS A 173 0.32 -2.04 7.82
C LYS A 173 0.13 -0.60 7.37
N ALA A 174 1.20 0.20 7.33
CA ALA A 174 1.14 1.58 6.87
C ALA A 174 0.66 1.66 5.40
N ARG A 175 1.19 0.78 4.53
CA ARG A 175 0.80 0.71 3.11
C ARG A 175 -0.67 0.39 2.93
N GLN A 176 -1.20 -0.62 3.63
CA GLN A 176 -2.63 -0.94 3.58
C GLN A 176 -3.51 0.24 3.98
N VAL A 177 -3.09 0.99 5.00
CA VAL A 177 -3.81 2.18 5.46
C VAL A 177 -3.78 3.26 4.38
N THR A 178 -2.64 3.48 3.73
CA THR A 178 -2.51 4.41 2.60
C THR A 178 -3.42 4.02 1.44
N GLU A 179 -3.38 2.76 0.99
CA GLU A 179 -4.22 2.26 -0.12
C GLU A 179 -5.71 2.38 0.18
N LYS A 180 -6.14 2.00 1.38
CA LYS A 180 -7.54 2.18 1.83
C LYS A 180 -7.94 3.65 1.80
N THR A 181 -7.04 4.55 2.22
CA THR A 181 -7.30 6.00 2.24
C THR A 181 -7.40 6.55 0.83
N ILE A 182 -6.47 6.21 -0.06
CA ILE A 182 -6.51 6.59 -1.49
C ILE A 182 -7.80 6.07 -2.13
N GLY A 183 -8.20 4.83 -1.86
CA GLY A 183 -9.46 4.27 -2.37
C GLY A 183 -10.70 5.05 -1.88
N VAL A 184 -10.70 5.56 -0.65
CA VAL A 184 -11.76 6.48 -0.16
C VAL A 184 -11.74 7.80 -0.93
N VAL A 185 -10.56 8.40 -1.15
CA VAL A 185 -10.41 9.63 -1.92
C VAL A 185 -10.94 9.44 -3.35
N GLN A 186 -10.53 8.38 -4.03
CA GLN A 186 -10.98 8.07 -5.39
C GLN A 186 -12.50 7.86 -5.47
N ARG A 187 -13.10 7.15 -4.51
CA ARG A 187 -14.55 6.96 -4.45
C ARG A 187 -15.29 8.29 -4.23
N LYS A 188 -14.79 9.13 -3.31
CA LYS A 188 -15.36 10.47 -3.06
C LYS A 188 -15.20 11.39 -4.27
N GLY A 189 -14.04 11.37 -4.94
CA GLY A 189 -13.80 12.13 -6.16
C GLY A 189 -14.72 11.70 -7.31
N LYS A 190 -14.94 10.39 -7.50
CA LYS A 190 -15.92 9.87 -8.47
C LYS A 190 -17.33 10.35 -8.16
N ARG A 191 -17.74 10.31 -6.88
CA ARG A 191 -19.05 10.83 -6.45
C ARG A 191 -19.17 12.33 -6.74
N LEU A 192 -18.15 13.11 -6.38
CA LEU A 192 -18.15 14.54 -6.61
C LEU A 192 -18.30 14.86 -8.09
N ARG A 193 -17.52 14.20 -8.98
CA ARG A 193 -17.64 14.36 -10.44
C ARG A 193 -19.05 14.14 -10.96
N ARG A 194 -19.73 13.08 -10.51
CA ARG A 194 -21.14 12.84 -10.87
C ARG A 194 -22.07 13.95 -10.36
N GLU A 195 -21.81 14.52 -9.19
CA GLU A 195 -22.58 15.68 -8.69
C GLU A 195 -22.36 16.90 -9.60
N ILE A 196 -21.13 17.15 -10.08
CA ILE A 196 -20.82 18.23 -11.05
C ILE A 196 -21.59 18.02 -12.36
N GLU A 197 -21.49 16.83 -12.96
CA GLU A 197 -22.14 16.50 -14.24
C GLU A 197 -23.66 16.71 -14.21
N ASN A 198 -24.28 16.57 -13.03
CA ASN A 198 -25.71 16.77 -12.83
C ASN A 198 -26.10 18.21 -12.44
N THR A 199 -25.14 19.11 -12.18
CA THR A 199 -25.38 20.48 -11.73
C THR A 199 -24.99 21.48 -12.83
N LEU A 200 -25.91 22.39 -13.18
CA LEU A 200 -25.89 23.17 -14.43
C LEU A 200 -25.02 24.45 -14.50
N PRO A 201 -24.04 24.72 -13.60
CA PRO A 201 -22.95 25.62 -13.96
C PRO A 201 -21.61 24.88 -14.09
N GLU A 202 -20.82 25.29 -15.09
CA GLU A 202 -19.44 24.85 -15.36
C GLU A 202 -18.48 25.04 -14.16
N THR A 203 -18.92 25.83 -13.17
CA THR A 203 -18.22 26.07 -11.91
C THR A 203 -19.21 26.14 -10.75
N PHE A 204 -18.89 25.52 -9.61
CA PHE A 204 -19.64 25.71 -8.37
C PHE A 204 -18.74 25.70 -7.14
N THR A 205 -19.17 26.40 -6.10
CA THR A 205 -18.43 26.52 -4.84
C THR A 205 -19.00 25.56 -3.80
N ARG A 206 -18.14 24.80 -3.13
CA ARG A 206 -18.51 23.93 -2.02
C ARG A 206 -17.52 24.07 -0.88
N GLU A 207 -18.02 24.33 0.32
CA GLU A 207 -17.19 24.53 1.53
C GLU A 207 -16.09 25.59 1.32
N GLY A 208 -16.40 26.65 0.58
CA GLY A 208 -15.44 27.73 0.26
C GLY A 208 -14.43 27.42 -0.85
N LEU A 209 -14.48 26.22 -1.46
CA LEU A 209 -13.60 25.83 -2.57
C LEU A 209 -14.34 25.89 -3.91
N VAL A 210 -13.71 26.50 -4.91
CA VAL A 210 -14.21 26.52 -6.28
C VAL A 210 -13.88 25.20 -6.97
N ILE A 211 -14.90 24.56 -7.52
CA ILE A 211 -14.78 23.32 -8.27
C ILE A 211 -15.17 23.65 -9.72
N THR A 212 -14.21 23.55 -10.62
CA THR A 212 -14.39 23.83 -12.05
C THR A 212 -14.45 22.52 -12.84
N ALA A 213 -15.19 22.52 -13.94
CA ALA A 213 -15.16 21.43 -14.93
C ALA A 213 -13.94 21.51 -15.88
N GLU A 214 -13.07 22.50 -15.68
CA GLU A 214 -11.84 22.75 -16.46
C GLU A 214 -10.76 21.67 -16.24
N GLU A 215 -9.60 21.86 -16.89
CA GLU A 215 -8.46 20.96 -16.77
C GLU A 215 -8.06 20.71 -15.30
N PRO A 216 -7.82 19.44 -14.93
CA PRO A 216 -7.45 19.08 -13.58
C PRO A 216 -6.11 19.71 -13.21
N LYS A 217 -6.10 20.50 -12.13
CA LYS A 217 -4.86 20.98 -11.53
C LYS A 217 -4.12 19.82 -10.87
N TYR A 218 -2.88 19.62 -11.27
CA TYR A 218 -2.03 18.57 -10.72
C TYR A 218 -1.48 18.98 -9.34
N VAL A 219 -1.62 18.07 -8.36
CA VAL A 219 -0.95 18.14 -7.06
C VAL A 219 0.03 16.98 -7.03
N ASN A 220 1.29 17.25 -6.69
CA ASN A 220 2.28 16.19 -6.59
C ASN A 220 1.94 15.23 -5.42
N TYR A 221 2.56 14.05 -5.44
CA TYR A 221 2.26 13.01 -4.46
C TYR A 221 2.62 13.42 -3.03
N ASP A 222 3.73 14.15 -2.84
CA ASP A 222 4.21 14.52 -1.51
C ASP A 222 3.29 15.55 -0.83
N ASP A 223 2.86 16.58 -1.57
CA ASP A 223 1.90 17.58 -1.11
C ASP A 223 0.54 16.93 -0.80
N PHE A 224 0.10 16.00 -1.66
CA PHE A 224 -1.12 15.24 -1.43
C PHE A 224 -1.03 14.38 -0.16
N MET A 225 0.11 13.72 0.06
CA MET A 225 0.34 12.90 1.26
C MET A 225 0.43 13.75 2.53
N ALA A 226 1.05 14.93 2.47
CA ALA A 226 1.09 15.87 3.59
C ALA A 226 -0.34 16.27 4.03
N LEU A 227 -1.19 16.65 3.07
CA LEU A 227 -2.58 17.00 3.33
C LEU A 227 -3.38 15.80 3.90
N LEU A 228 -3.15 14.58 3.39
CA LEU A 228 -3.79 13.39 3.92
C LEU A 228 -3.41 13.09 5.37
N ILE A 229 -2.14 13.31 5.74
CA ILE A 229 -1.64 13.10 7.11
C ILE A 229 -2.34 14.07 8.06
N GLU A 230 -2.37 15.37 7.73
CA GLU A 230 -3.05 16.39 8.53
C GLU A 230 -4.55 16.11 8.65
N TYR A 231 -5.22 15.80 7.54
CA TYR A 231 -6.63 15.43 7.55
C TYR A 231 -6.91 14.25 8.50
N LYS A 232 -6.04 13.24 8.48
CA LYS A 232 -6.19 12.06 9.33
C LYS A 232 -5.98 12.41 10.81
N GLN A 233 -5.02 13.27 11.14
CA GLN A 233 -4.81 13.75 12.51
C GLN A 233 -6.02 14.52 13.03
N ILE A 234 -6.55 15.46 12.24
CA ILE A 234 -7.75 16.24 12.58
C ILE A 234 -8.95 15.31 12.79
N LYS A 235 -9.17 14.37 11.87
CA LYS A 235 -10.27 13.40 11.97
C LYS A 235 -10.16 12.53 13.23
N GLN A 236 -8.95 12.11 13.59
CA GLN A 236 -8.72 11.32 14.79
C GLN A 236 -8.99 12.15 16.05
N SER A 237 -8.54 13.40 16.08
CA SER A 237 -8.82 14.35 17.18
C SER A 237 -10.32 14.54 17.36
N LEU A 238 -11.06 14.81 16.28
CA LEU A 238 -12.51 14.99 16.31
C LEU A 238 -13.23 13.73 16.80
N TYR A 239 -12.81 12.55 16.35
CA TYR A 239 -13.35 11.27 16.83
C TYR A 239 -13.15 11.09 18.35
N ASN A 240 -11.94 11.37 18.84
CA ASN A 240 -11.60 11.26 20.26
C ASN A 240 -12.43 12.24 21.11
N SER A 241 -12.55 13.50 20.67
CA SER A 241 -13.36 14.52 21.35
C SER A 241 -14.84 14.13 21.40
N ASN A 242 -15.40 13.62 20.30
CA ASN A 242 -16.78 13.14 20.28
C ASN A 242 -17.02 11.95 21.23
N ARG A 243 -16.03 11.06 21.37
CA ARG A 243 -16.08 9.95 22.33
C ARG A 243 -16.08 10.48 23.76
N GLN A 244 -15.24 11.46 24.07
CA GLN A 244 -15.22 12.10 25.40
C GLN A 244 -16.54 12.81 25.71
N ILE A 245 -17.09 13.57 24.76
CA ILE A 245 -18.40 14.23 24.91
C ILE A 245 -19.49 13.19 25.19
N LYS A 246 -19.48 12.05 24.49
CA LYS A 246 -20.43 10.97 24.73
C LYS A 246 -20.32 10.42 26.17
N HIS A 247 -19.12 10.18 26.65
CA HIS A 247 -18.90 9.70 28.02
C HIS A 247 -19.34 10.74 29.07
N LEU A 248 -19.06 12.03 28.85
CA LEU A 248 -19.49 13.10 29.74
C LEU A 248 -21.02 13.22 29.78
N LYS A 249 -21.70 13.12 28.63
CA LYS A 249 -23.17 13.11 28.58
C LYS A 249 -23.74 11.95 29.40
N GLN A 250 -23.18 10.74 29.25
CA GLN A 250 -23.60 9.58 30.04
C GLN A 250 -23.40 9.78 31.55
N LYS A 251 -22.29 10.40 31.97
CA LYS A 251 -22.07 10.74 33.39
C LYS A 251 -23.09 11.78 33.89
N ILE A 252 -23.36 12.82 33.11
CA ILE A 252 -24.34 13.84 33.45
C ILE A 252 -25.73 13.22 33.59
N ASP A 253 -26.12 12.35 32.67
CA ASP A 253 -27.42 11.66 32.72
C ASP A 253 -27.53 10.74 33.95
N ALA A 254 -26.44 10.04 34.31
CA ALA A 254 -26.38 9.23 35.53
C ALA A 254 -26.50 10.09 36.80
N PHE A 255 -25.79 11.23 36.87
CA PHE A 255 -25.89 12.13 38.02
C PHE A 255 -27.28 12.74 38.16
N LYS A 256 -27.94 13.11 37.06
CA LYS A 256 -29.32 13.60 37.07
C LYS A 256 -30.30 12.54 37.56
N TYR A 257 -30.14 11.29 37.11
CA TYR A 257 -30.94 10.17 37.58
C TYR A 257 -30.76 9.93 39.10
N GLU A 258 -29.52 9.94 39.57
CA GLU A 258 -29.22 9.82 41.00
C GLU A 258 -29.78 10.98 41.82
N GLN A 259 -29.68 12.22 41.32
CA GLN A 259 -30.20 13.41 42.00
C GLN A 259 -31.72 13.38 42.11
N ASN A 260 -32.43 13.05 41.02
CA ASN A 260 -33.88 12.88 41.06
C ASN A 260 -34.32 11.76 42.01
N ASN A 261 -33.53 10.70 42.17
CA ASN A 261 -33.81 9.63 43.14
C ASN A 261 -33.56 10.04 44.61
N ILE A 262 -32.76 11.08 44.85
CA ILE A 262 -32.50 11.63 46.18
C ILE A 262 -33.56 12.67 46.54
N GLU A 263 -33.91 13.57 45.62
CA GLU A 263 -35.01 14.54 45.81
C GLU A 263 -36.37 13.85 46.03
N ASN A 264 -36.56 12.63 45.51
CA ASN A 264 -37.73 11.79 45.80
C ASN A 264 -37.63 11.00 47.12
N LYS A 265 -36.51 11.08 47.84
CA LYS A 265 -36.28 10.46 49.16
C LYS A 265 -36.18 11.47 50.30
N ASP A 266 -36.47 12.74 50.04
CA ASP A 266 -36.44 13.83 51.03
C ASP A 266 -37.66 13.84 51.98
N GLU A 267 -38.12 12.64 52.37
CA GLU A 267 -38.88 12.45 53.60
C GLU A 267 -38.06 11.50 54.49
N GLU A 268 -37.37 12.09 55.47
CA GLU A 268 -36.71 11.50 56.67
C GLU A 268 -35.22 11.05 56.56
N ASN A 269 -34.29 11.87 57.11
CA ASN A 269 -33.27 11.53 58.15
C ASN A 269 -31.89 12.20 58.01
N GLU A 270 -31.19 12.32 59.16
CA GLU A 270 -29.87 12.91 59.44
C GLU A 270 -28.67 12.37 58.61
N ASP A 271 -28.88 11.41 57.70
CA ASP A 271 -27.85 10.76 56.85
C ASP A 271 -27.47 11.58 55.59
N GLN A 272 -28.10 12.72 55.34
CA GLN A 272 -27.82 13.54 54.14
C GLN A 272 -26.40 14.13 54.13
N ASP A 273 -25.87 14.53 55.28
CA ASP A 273 -24.54 15.15 55.35
C ASP A 273 -23.41 14.14 55.05
N GLU A 274 -23.52 12.91 55.56
CA GLU A 274 -22.54 11.85 55.30
C GLU A 274 -22.58 11.38 53.83
N PHE A 275 -23.78 11.37 53.23
CA PHE A 275 -23.94 11.10 51.80
C PHE A 275 -23.34 12.21 50.93
N LEU A 276 -23.55 13.48 51.27
CA LEU A 276 -22.97 14.63 50.57
C LEU A 276 -21.44 14.63 50.66
N ILE A 277 -20.87 14.37 51.84
CA ILE A 277 -19.41 14.28 52.04
C ILE A 277 -18.81 13.15 51.20
N THR A 278 -19.44 11.96 51.19
CA THR A 278 -18.99 10.81 50.40
C THR A 278 -19.02 11.13 48.89
N ARG A 279 -20.05 11.87 48.45
CA ARG A 279 -20.20 12.28 47.04
C ARG A 279 -19.18 13.34 46.62
N VAL A 280 -18.90 14.33 47.48
CA VAL A 280 -17.85 15.33 47.26
C VAL A 280 -16.48 14.66 47.15
N ASN A 281 -16.18 13.71 48.04
CA ASN A 281 -14.91 12.97 47.99
C ASN A 281 -14.76 12.13 46.72
N LYS A 282 -15.84 11.47 46.27
CA LYS A 282 -15.84 10.72 45.00
C LYS A 282 -15.61 11.62 43.78
N ILE A 283 -16.18 12.82 43.75
CA ILE A 283 -15.96 13.81 42.69
C ILE A 283 -14.50 14.31 42.71
N ILE A 284 -13.92 14.52 43.89
CA ILE A 284 -12.52 14.91 44.06
C ILE A 284 -11.57 13.80 43.58
N GLU A 285 -11.86 12.53 43.84
CA GLU A 285 -11.04 11.42 43.34
C GLU A 285 -11.15 11.24 41.82
N GLU A 286 -12.36 11.31 41.26
CA GLU A 286 -12.56 11.16 39.83
C GLU A 286 -11.94 12.32 39.01
N SER A 287 -11.92 13.54 39.58
CA SER A 287 -11.27 14.70 38.94
C SER A 287 -9.73 14.63 38.97
N LYS A 288 -9.13 13.98 39.97
CA LYS A 288 -7.69 13.67 40.00
C LYS A 288 -7.29 12.64 38.93
N ILE A 289 -8.17 11.69 38.61
CA ILE A 289 -7.93 10.69 37.56
C ILE A 289 -7.96 11.32 36.15
N GLY A 290 -8.77 12.36 35.94
CA GLY A 290 -8.85 13.10 34.67
C GLY A 290 -7.70 14.08 34.38
N SER A 291 -6.86 14.37 35.38
CA SER A 291 -5.79 15.40 35.30
C SER A 291 -4.37 14.82 35.18
N THR A 292 -4.23 13.51 34.91
CA THR A 292 -2.92 12.93 34.57
C THR A 292 -2.52 13.32 33.15
N ILE A 293 -1.93 14.51 33.00
CA ILE A 293 -1.10 14.83 31.84
C ILE A 293 0.19 14.00 32.00
N LEU A 294 0.32 12.94 31.21
CA LEU A 294 1.60 12.25 31.03
C LEU A 294 2.54 13.18 30.23
N VAL A 295 3.25 14.06 30.93
CA VAL A 295 4.41 14.74 30.36
C VAL A 295 5.56 13.74 30.39
N THR A 296 5.83 13.08 29.26
CA THR A 296 7.15 12.48 29.04
C THR A 296 8.14 13.61 28.82
N LEU A 297 8.87 13.99 29.87
CA LEU A 297 10.14 14.69 29.71
C LEU A 297 11.10 13.71 29.04
N ARG A 298 11.47 13.97 27.78
CA ARG A 298 12.69 13.42 27.22
C ARG A 298 13.83 14.22 27.82
N ASP A 299 14.72 13.50 28.49
CA ASP A 299 15.98 14.01 28.99
C ASP A 299 16.82 14.62 27.85
N ILE A 300 17.62 15.60 28.27
CA ILE A 300 18.58 16.43 27.54
C ILE A 300 19.57 15.60 26.72
#